data_AF-A0A9Q1HEP3-F1
#
_entry.id   AF-A0A9Q1HEP3-F1
#
_cell.length_a   1.000
_cell.length_b   1.000
_cell.length_c   1.000
_cell.angle_alpha   90.00
_cell.angle_beta   90.00
_cell.angle_gamma   90.00
#
_symmetry.space_group_name_H-M   'P 1'
#
loop_
_entity.id
_entity.type
_entity.pdbx_description
1 polymer ?
#
loop_
_entity_poly.entity_id
_entity_poly.type
_entity_poly.pdbx_seq_one_letter_code
_entity_poly.pdbx_strand_id
1 'polypeptide(L)'
;MKVEVNKFTEKQTAAQTWCLLRSLPLLLGRLVPLGNDTWKLLLQIADAVEVVTAPMVNKALCVFLANLMETFSTTYFNLYPNENMKPKLHYLIHYPQQMLEFRPLIHCWTLRFEGKHVYSKELSNRTKKQEKYL
;
A
#
# COMPACT_ATOMS: atom_id res chain seq x y z
N MET A 1 0.31 -25.84 12.58
CA MET A 1 1.65 -25.89 11.96
C MET A 1 2.13 -24.46 11.80
N LYS A 2 3.10 -24.00 12.62
CA LYS A 2 3.69 -22.66 12.43
C LYS A 2 4.53 -22.74 11.17
N VAL A 3 4.07 -22.13 10.09
CA VAL A 3 4.92 -21.92 8.91
C VAL A 3 6.05 -21.00 9.38
N GLU A 4 7.27 -21.50 9.43
CA GLU A 4 8.44 -20.64 9.63
C GLU A 4 8.57 -19.73 8.42
N VAL A 5 7.98 -18.54 8.54
CA VAL A 5 8.18 -17.47 7.58
C VAL A 5 9.57 -16.93 7.84
N ASN A 6 10.54 -17.37 7.04
CA ASN A 6 11.85 -16.73 7.00
C ASN A 6 11.64 -15.21 6.84
N LYS A 7 12.17 -14.44 7.78
CA LYS A 7 11.90 -13.00 7.90
C LYS A 7 12.66 -12.24 6.81
N PHE A 8 12.17 -12.32 5.57
CA PHE A 8 12.73 -11.59 4.44
C PHE A 8 12.48 -10.09 4.64
N THR A 9 13.55 -9.36 4.91
CA THR A 9 13.51 -7.90 5.14
C THR A 9 14.33 -7.23 4.04
N GLU A 10 13.67 -6.90 2.94
CA GLU A 10 14.30 -6.16 1.84
C GLU A 10 13.99 -4.67 1.95
N LYS A 11 14.99 -3.82 1.72
CA LYS A 11 14.76 -2.37 1.73
C LYS A 11 14.07 -1.97 0.43
N GLN A 12 12.78 -1.65 0.50
CA GLN A 12 12.02 -1.14 -0.63
C GLN A 12 11.57 0.31 -0.42
N THR A 13 11.70 1.11 -1.47
CA THR A 13 11.05 2.42 -1.57
C THR A 13 9.56 2.25 -1.86
N ALA A 14 8.75 3.27 -1.56
CA ALA A 14 7.32 3.26 -1.86
C ALA A 14 7.03 3.00 -3.34
N ALA A 15 7.83 3.57 -4.25
CA ALA A 15 7.69 3.36 -5.69
C ALA A 15 7.98 1.91 -6.10
N GLN A 16 9.01 1.28 -5.52
CA GLN A 16 9.32 -0.13 -5.76
C GLN A 16 8.22 -1.05 -5.24
N THR A 17 7.72 -0.82 -4.02
CA THR A 17 6.61 -1.62 -3.47
C THR A 17 5.34 -1.47 -4.30
N TRP A 18 5.03 -0.26 -4.79
CA TRP A 18 3.87 -0.03 -5.64
C TRP A 18 4.02 -0.68 -7.03
N CYS A 19 5.22 -0.68 -7.60
CA CYS A 19 5.52 -1.38 -8.85
C CYS A 19 5.41 -2.91 -8.66
N LEU A 20 5.96 -3.43 -7.56
CA LEU A 20 5.86 -4.85 -7.23
C LEU A 20 4.41 -5.28 -7.08
N LEU A 21 3.59 -4.56 -6.31
CA LEU A 21 2.19 -4.91 -6.08
C LEU A 21 1.39 -5.04 -7.39
N ARG A 22 1.65 -4.18 -8.38
CA ARG A 22 0.99 -4.23 -9.69
C ARG A 22 1.54 -5.33 -10.60
N SER A 23 2.83 -5.63 -10.50
CA SER A 23 3.49 -6.61 -11.38
C SER A 23 3.36 -8.04 -10.85
N LEU A 24 3.28 -8.23 -9.53
CA LEU A 24 3.29 -9.53 -8.89
C LEU A 24 2.14 -10.44 -9.38
N PRO A 25 0.88 -9.95 -9.52
CA PRO A 25 -0.19 -10.77 -10.07
C PRO A 25 0.08 -11.26 -11.50
N LEU A 26 0.73 -10.43 -12.32
CA LEU A 26 1.06 -10.77 -13.71
C LEU A 26 2.21 -11.79 -13.78
N LEU A 27 3.19 -11.67 -12.89
CA LEU A 27 4.37 -12.53 -12.87
C LEU A 27 4.07 -13.92 -12.30
N LEU A 28 3.30 -13.98 -11.20
CA LEU A 28 3.12 -15.21 -10.42
C LEU A 28 1.70 -15.78 -10.49
N GLY A 29 0.71 -15.04 -11.01
CA GLY A 29 -0.70 -15.44 -10.94
C GLY A 29 -0.99 -16.82 -11.51
N ARG A 30 -0.28 -17.24 -12.57
CA ARG A 30 -0.44 -18.58 -13.17
C ARG A 30 0.07 -19.72 -12.26
N LEU A 31 1.00 -19.43 -11.35
CA LEU A 31 1.59 -20.41 -10.44
C LEU A 31 0.75 -20.60 -9.17
N VAL A 32 -0.21 -19.71 -8.92
CA VAL A 32 -1.04 -19.76 -7.72
C VAL A 32 -2.27 -20.65 -7.96
N PRO A 33 -2.56 -21.62 -7.06
CA PRO A 33 -3.76 -22.44 -7.16
C PRO A 33 -5.04 -21.62 -7.17
N LEU A 34 -6.03 -22.07 -7.94
CA LEU A 34 -7.38 -21.49 -7.92
C LEU A 34 -7.98 -21.61 -6.52
N GLY A 35 -8.69 -20.56 -6.08
CA GLY A 35 -9.33 -20.53 -4.76
C GLY A 35 -8.36 -20.26 -3.59
N ASN A 36 -7.13 -19.83 -3.85
CA ASN A 36 -6.22 -19.44 -2.78
C ASN A 36 -6.67 -18.10 -2.14
N ASP A 37 -7.22 -18.16 -0.92
CA ASP A 37 -7.73 -16.98 -0.23
C ASP A 37 -6.63 -15.98 0.17
N THR A 38 -5.40 -16.45 0.46
CA THR A 38 -4.27 -15.55 0.75
C THR A 38 -3.91 -14.71 -0.47
N TRP A 39 -3.95 -15.32 -1.65
CA TRP A 39 -3.75 -14.61 -2.91
C TRP A 39 -4.89 -13.65 -3.21
N LYS A 40 -6.13 -14.07 -2.94
CA LYS A 40 -7.31 -13.20 -3.04
C LYS A 40 -7.17 -11.94 -2.19
N LEU A 41 -6.69 -12.05 -0.94
CA LEU A 41 -6.40 -10.87 -0.10
C LEU A 41 -5.36 -9.93 -0.75
N LEU A 42 -4.31 -10.48 -1.35
CA LEU A 42 -3.30 -9.68 -2.05
C LEU A 42 -3.89 -8.93 -3.25
N LEU A 43 -4.73 -9.59 -4.06
CA LEU A 43 -5.42 -8.96 -5.18
C LEU A 43 -6.37 -7.86 -4.71
N GLN A 44 -7.13 -8.08 -3.64
CA GLN A 44 -8.01 -7.07 -3.06
C GLN A 44 -7.23 -5.84 -2.56
N ILE A 45 -6.03 -6.04 -1.99
CA ILE A 45 -5.15 -4.91 -1.63
C ILE A 45 -4.68 -4.17 -2.88
N ALA A 46 -4.34 -4.89 -3.96
CA ALA A 46 -3.94 -4.27 -5.22
C ALA A 46 -5.08 -3.40 -5.78
N ASP A 47 -6.30 -3.94 -5.86
CA ASP A 47 -7.49 -3.21 -6.30
C ASP A 47 -7.77 -1.97 -5.43
N ALA A 48 -7.67 -2.12 -4.09
CA ALA A 48 -7.84 -1.01 -3.16
C ALA A 48 -6.80 0.09 -3.40
N VAL A 49 -5.53 -0.27 -3.59
CA VAL A 49 -4.47 0.70 -3.89
C VAL A 49 -4.72 1.41 -5.21
N GLU A 50 -5.19 0.73 -6.25
CA GLU A 50 -5.55 1.36 -7.53
C GLU A 50 -6.66 2.40 -7.36
N VAL A 51 -7.72 2.07 -6.62
CA VAL A 51 -8.83 3.00 -6.38
C VAL A 51 -8.38 4.22 -5.55
N VAL A 52 -7.61 3.99 -4.50
CA VAL A 52 -7.14 5.05 -3.58
C VAL A 52 -6.13 5.98 -4.26
N THR A 53 -5.35 5.46 -5.20
CA THR A 53 -4.37 6.24 -5.98
C THR A 53 -4.95 6.81 -7.27
N ALA A 54 -6.24 6.62 -7.54
CA ALA A 54 -6.88 7.17 -8.72
C ALA A 54 -6.83 8.72 -8.70
N PRO A 55 -6.51 9.39 -9.81
CA PRO A 55 -6.45 10.86 -9.87
C PRO A 55 -7.83 11.53 -9.81
N MET A 56 -8.88 10.76 -10.10
CA MET A 56 -10.28 11.18 -10.08
C MET A 56 -11.12 10.07 -9.45
N VAL A 57 -12.10 10.48 -8.65
CA VAL A 57 -12.95 9.58 -7.87
C VAL A 57 -14.39 10.02 -8.04
N ASN A 58 -15.29 9.04 -8.18
CA ASN A 58 -16.72 9.25 -8.16
C ASN A 58 -17.35 8.43 -7.01
N LYS A 59 -18.63 8.67 -6.72
CA LYS A 59 -19.33 7.97 -5.63
C LYS A 59 -19.35 6.45 -5.81
N ALA A 60 -19.42 5.96 -7.05
CA ALA A 60 -19.40 4.53 -7.34
C ALA A 60 -18.08 3.88 -6.92
N LEU A 61 -16.95 4.54 -7.15
CA LEU A 61 -15.64 4.08 -6.68
C LEU A 61 -15.55 4.05 -5.14
N CYS A 62 -16.16 5.02 -4.45
CA CYS A 62 -16.22 5.00 -2.98
C CYS A 62 -17.02 3.79 -2.47
N VAL A 63 -18.19 3.52 -3.06
CA VAL A 63 -19.03 2.35 -2.71
C VAL A 63 -18.30 1.05 -3.02
N PHE A 64 -17.65 0.98 -4.19
CA PHE A 64 -16.83 -0.19 -4.56
C PHE A 64 -15.73 -0.45 -3.54
N LEU A 65 -14.98 0.59 -3.14
CA LEU A 65 -13.93 0.44 -2.13
C LEU A 65 -14.49 0.00 -0.77
N ALA A 66 -15.66 0.52 -0.36
CA ALA A 66 -16.30 0.10 0.89
C ALA A 66 -16.64 -1.40 0.90
N ASN A 67 -17.29 -1.89 -0.15
CA ASN A 67 -17.62 -3.31 -0.31
C ASN A 67 -16.37 -4.18 -0.41
N LEU A 68 -15.33 -3.69 -1.10
CA LEU A 68 -14.05 -4.38 -1.23
C LEU A 68 -13.39 -4.55 0.14
N MET A 69 -13.35 -3.49 0.96
CA MET A 69 -12.75 -3.51 2.28
C MET A 69 -13.53 -4.35 3.30
N GLU A 70 -14.86 -4.38 3.19
CA GLU A 70 -15.70 -5.31 3.97
C GLU A 70 -15.36 -6.76 3.64
N THR A 71 -15.39 -7.12 2.35
CA THR A 71 -15.07 -8.47 1.87
C THR A 71 -13.64 -8.87 2.25
N PHE A 72 -12.69 -7.95 2.12
CA PHE A 72 -11.31 -8.13 2.53
C PHE A 72 -11.21 -8.44 4.02
N SER A 73 -11.87 -7.65 4.87
CA SER A 73 -11.80 -7.81 6.33
C SER A 73 -12.37 -9.15 6.77
N THR A 74 -13.53 -9.55 6.22
CA THR A 74 -14.11 -10.87 6.49
C THR A 74 -13.15 -12.00 6.11
N THR A 75 -12.58 -11.94 4.89
CA THR A 75 -11.64 -12.96 4.41
C THR A 75 -10.36 -12.98 5.28
N TYR A 76 -9.87 -11.80 5.70
CA TYR A 76 -8.67 -11.66 6.52
C TYR A 76 -8.85 -12.31 7.89
N PHE A 77 -9.94 -12.01 8.60
CA PHE A 77 -10.18 -12.59 9.93
C PHE A 77 -10.53 -14.08 9.87
N ASN A 78 -11.11 -14.56 8.77
CA ASN A 78 -11.31 -15.99 8.56
C ASN A 78 -9.98 -16.75 8.40
N LEU A 79 -9.01 -16.17 7.67
CA LEU A 79 -7.69 -16.76 7.46
C LEU A 79 -6.76 -16.62 8.67
N TYR A 80 -6.85 -15.50 9.39
CA TYR A 80 -5.97 -15.16 10.49
C TYR A 80 -6.77 -14.82 11.76
N PRO A 81 -7.55 -15.78 12.32
CA PRO A 81 -8.50 -15.52 13.40
C PRO A 81 -7.85 -15.06 14.71
N ASN A 82 -6.56 -15.38 14.91
CA ASN A 82 -5.81 -15.03 16.11
C ASN A 82 -4.88 -13.82 15.93
N GLU A 83 -4.91 -13.17 14.75
CA GLU A 83 -4.03 -12.05 14.43
C GLU A 83 -4.83 -10.75 14.39
N ASN A 84 -4.27 -9.71 15.01
CA ASN A 84 -4.84 -8.38 14.88
C ASN A 84 -4.47 -7.76 13.53
N MET A 85 -5.44 -7.10 12.90
CA MET A 85 -5.17 -6.32 11.70
C MET A 85 -4.24 -5.15 12.04
N LYS A 86 -3.17 -4.98 11.26
CA LYS A 86 -2.23 -3.87 11.45
C LYS A 86 -2.93 -2.52 11.26
N PRO A 87 -2.58 -1.47 12.03
CA PRO A 87 -3.23 -0.16 11.91
C PRO A 87 -3.26 0.41 10.49
N LYS A 88 -2.15 0.26 9.74
CA LYS A 88 -2.07 0.72 8.35
C LYS A 88 -3.11 0.07 7.43
N LEU A 89 -3.42 -1.21 7.66
CA LEU A 89 -4.41 -1.96 6.91
C LEU A 89 -5.82 -1.62 7.39
N HIS A 90 -6.00 -1.43 8.71
CA HIS A 90 -7.27 -1.00 9.30
C HIS A 90 -7.74 0.35 8.75
N TYR A 91 -6.83 1.33 8.58
CA TYR A 91 -7.21 2.65 8.09
C TYR A 91 -7.85 2.64 6.69
N LEU A 92 -7.56 1.64 5.85
CA LEU A 92 -8.18 1.53 4.52
C LEU A 92 -9.71 1.40 4.57
N ILE A 93 -10.27 0.88 5.67
CA ILE A 93 -11.73 0.78 5.85
C ILE A 93 -12.39 2.16 5.90
N HIS A 94 -11.66 3.20 6.33
CA HIS A 94 -12.16 4.56 6.41
C HIS A 94 -11.97 5.35 5.10
N TYR A 95 -11.17 4.85 4.16
CA TYR A 95 -10.83 5.57 2.93
C TYR A 95 -12.06 5.87 2.04
N PRO A 96 -13.10 5.01 1.95
CA PRO A 96 -14.34 5.37 1.25
C PRO A 96 -14.97 6.67 1.75
N GLN A 97 -15.05 6.86 3.07
CA GLN A 97 -15.62 8.07 3.67
C GLN A 97 -14.70 9.27 3.42
N GLN A 98 -13.40 9.09 3.60
CA GLN A 98 -12.41 10.13 3.32
C GLN A 98 -12.43 10.56 1.84
N MET A 99 -12.63 9.63 0.92
CA MET A 99 -12.74 9.93 -0.52
C MET A 99 -14.01 10.71 -0.86
N LEU A 100 -15.10 10.52 -0.11
CA LEU A 100 -16.31 11.33 -0.26
C LEU A 100 -16.10 12.77 0.23
N GLU A 101 -15.33 12.94 1.30
CA GLU A 101 -15.08 14.25 1.93
C GLU A 101 -13.97 15.04 1.22
N PHE A 102 -12.81 14.41 1.00
CA PHE A 102 -11.60 15.05 0.48
C PHE A 102 -11.40 14.86 -1.03
N ARG A 103 -12.27 14.09 -1.69
CA ARG A 103 -12.12 13.69 -3.10
C ARG A 103 -10.88 12.78 -3.27
N PRO A 104 -10.18 12.70 -4.44
CA PRO A 104 -9.07 11.76 -4.59
C PRO A 104 -7.96 11.93 -3.55
N LEU A 105 -7.69 10.85 -2.79
CA LEU A 105 -6.71 10.86 -1.70
C LEU A 105 -5.26 11.01 -2.18
N ILE A 106 -4.99 10.73 -3.46
CA ILE A 106 -3.67 10.97 -4.07
C ILE A 106 -3.27 12.46 -4.00
N HIS A 107 -4.21 13.39 -3.92
CA HIS A 107 -3.88 14.82 -3.77
C HIS A 107 -3.50 15.20 -2.33
N CYS A 108 -3.78 14.31 -1.36
CA CYS A 108 -3.51 14.52 0.06
C CYS A 108 -2.25 13.81 0.56
N TRP A 109 -1.59 12.99 -0.26
CA TRP A 109 -0.45 12.19 0.16
C TRP A 109 0.86 12.98 0.35
N THR A 110 1.78 12.45 1.14
CA THR A 110 3.05 13.12 1.48
C THR A 110 4.23 12.77 0.58
N LEU A 111 4.08 11.81 -0.35
CA LEU A 111 5.19 11.30 -1.17
C LEU A 111 5.92 12.41 -1.94
N ARG A 112 5.21 13.41 -2.46
CA ARG A 112 5.83 14.54 -3.17
C ARG A 112 6.68 15.42 -2.25
N PHE A 113 6.24 15.63 -1.00
CA PHE A 113 7.00 16.39 -0.01
C PHE A 113 8.25 15.62 0.43
N GLU A 114 8.11 14.31 0.65
CA GLU A 114 9.24 13.42 0.97
C GLU A 114 10.30 13.41 -0.14
N GLY A 115 9.88 13.37 -1.41
CA GLY A 115 10.79 13.47 -2.55
C GLY A 115 11.59 14.78 -2.57
N LYS A 116 10.95 15.92 -2.24
CA LYS A 116 11.64 17.22 -2.17
C LYS A 116 12.66 17.29 -1.03
N HIS A 117 12.47 16.56 0.07
CA HIS A 117 13.43 16.53 1.17
C HIS A 117 14.79 15.93 0.77
N VAL A 118 14.87 15.13 -0.29
CA VAL A 118 16.12 14.56 -0.80
C VAL A 118 17.10 15.67 -1.17
N TYR A 119 16.63 16.70 -1.89
CA TYR A 119 17.46 17.84 -2.29
C TYR A 119 18.09 18.55 -1.08
N SER A 120 17.28 18.86 -0.05
CA SER A 120 17.77 19.53 1.16
C SER A 120 18.80 18.69 1.92
N LYS A 121 18.61 17.37 1.98
CA LYS A 121 19.58 16.44 2.59
C LYS A 121 20.89 16.41 1.81
N GLU A 122 20.83 16.36 0.49
CA GLU A 122 22.02 16.39 -0.37
C GLU A 122 22.81 17.69 -0.21
N LEU A 123 22.13 18.84 -0.21
CA LEU A 123 22.77 20.13 0.00
C LEU A 123 23.49 20.20 1.34
N SER A 124 22.80 19.83 2.44
CA SER A 124 23.40 19.81 3.78
C SER A 124 24.64 18.93 3.85
N ASN A 125 24.61 17.75 3.20
CA ASN A 125 25.75 16.84 3.15
C ASN A 125 26.92 17.39 2.34
N ARG A 126 26.67 18.15 1.28
CA ARG A 126 27.72 18.81 0.48
C ARG A 126 28.41 19.91 1.28
N THR A 127 27.64 20.78 1.96
CA THR A 127 28.19 21.86 2.78
C THR A 127 29.05 21.31 3.92
N LYS A 128 28.57 20.30 4.66
CA LYS A 128 29.35 19.65 5.73
C LYS A 128 30.65 19.02 5.24
N LYS A 129 30.66 18.48 4.01
CA LYS A 129 31.88 17.96 3.40
C LYS A 129 32.85 19.10 3.08
N GLN A 130 32.38 20.19 2.46
CA GLN A 130 33.22 21.35 2.14
C GLN A 130 33.87 21.96 3.40
N GLU A 131 33.12 22.12 4.49
CA GLU A 131 33.64 22.58 5.79
C GLU A 131 34.73 21.67 6.39
N LYS A 132 34.74 20.39 6.03
CA LYS A 132 35.75 19.42 6.51
C LYS A 132 37.06 19.47 5.72
N TYR A 133 37.05 20.06 4.53
CA TYR A 133 38.22 20.19 3.65
C TYR A 133 38.80 21.62 3.64
N LEU A 134 38.20 22.53 4.41
CA LEU A 134 38.72 23.86 4.76
C LEU A 134 39.29 23.79 6.18
#